data_AF-A0A3B9BRQ8-F1
#
_entry.id   AF-A0A3B9BRQ8-F1
#
_cell.length_a   1.000
_cell.length_b   1.000
_cell.length_c   1.000
_cell.angle_alpha   90.00
_cell.angle_beta   90.00
_cell.angle_gamma   90.00
#
_symmetry.space_group_name_H-M   'P 1'
#
loop_
_entity.id
_entity.type
_entity.pdbx_description
1 polymer ?
#
loop_
_entity_poly.entity_id
_entity_poly.type
_entity_poly.pdbx_seq_one_letter_code
_entity_poly.pdbx_strand_id
1 'polypeptide(L)' 'MADRPNTPLLDKVIKPEDLKQFSDTQLRQLADELRAETISAVSETGGHLGAGLGVV' A
#
# COMPACT_ATOMS: atom_id res chain seq x y z
N MET A 1 5.98 5.63 -18.42
CA MET A 1 6.40 5.14 -17.09
C MET A 1 5.20 5.34 -16.19
N ALA A 2 4.69 4.29 -15.54
CA ALA A 2 3.60 4.47 -14.60
C ALA A 2 4.10 5.34 -13.43
N ASP A 3 3.32 6.35 -13.07
CA ASP A 3 3.60 7.16 -11.87
C ASP A 3 3.51 6.23 -10.65
N ARG A 4 4.64 6.02 -9.97
CA ARG A 4 4.67 5.24 -8.73
C ARG A 4 4.21 6.12 -7.57
N PRO A 5 3.33 5.63 -6.69
CA PRO A 5 2.89 6.40 -5.54
C PRO A 5 4.04 6.63 -4.56
N ASN A 6 3.98 7.75 -3.84
CA ASN A 6 4.90 8.04 -2.76
C ASN A 6 4.42 7.34 -1.48
N THR A 7 5.22 6.42 -0.94
CA THR A 7 4.81 5.51 0.14
C THR A 7 5.76 5.52 1.36
N PRO A 8 6.00 6.68 1.99
CA PRO A 8 7.05 6.86 2.99
C PRO A 8 6.85 6.08 4.31
N LEU A 9 5.65 5.59 4.61
CA LEU A 9 5.42 4.68 5.73
C LEU A 9 5.56 3.23 5.30
N LEU A 10 5.04 2.87 4.12
CA LEU A 10 5.20 1.51 3.56
C LEU A 10 6.67 1.17 3.34
N ASP A 11 7.47 2.12 2.88
CA ASP A 11 8.91 1.97 2.65
C ASP A 11 9.69 1.62 3.93
N LYS A 12 9.10 1.86 5.11
CA LYS A 12 9.69 1.54 6.42
C LYS A 12 9.30 0.15 6.93
N VAL A 13 8.34 -0.51 6.31
CA VAL A 13 7.85 -1.83 6.72
C VAL A 13 8.63 -2.91 5.99
N ILE A 14 9.53 -3.58 6.70
CA ILE A 14 10.32 -4.70 6.15
C ILE A 14 9.71 -6.03 6.59
N LYS A 15 9.09 -6.07 7.77
CA LYS A 15 8.46 -7.25 8.36
C LYS A 15 7.18 -6.90 9.14
N PRO A 16 6.26 -7.85 9.37
CA PRO A 16 4.98 -7.59 10.04
C PRO A 16 5.11 -6.98 11.45
N GLU A 17 6.24 -7.21 12.12
CA GLU A 17 6.51 -6.67 13.46
C GLU A 17 6.69 -5.16 13.47
N ASP A 18 7.11 -4.57 12.35
CA ASP A 18 7.37 -3.12 12.23
C ASP A 18 6.07 -2.31 12.35
N LEU A 19 4.93 -2.92 12.00
CA LEU A 19 3.60 -2.33 12.14
C LEU A 19 3.28 -1.92 13.59
N LYS A 20 3.84 -2.65 14.56
CA LYS A 20 3.60 -2.38 15.99
C LYS A 20 4.23 -1.07 16.46
N GLN A 21 5.12 -0.47 15.66
CA GLN A 21 5.81 0.78 15.98
C GLN A 21 5.02 2.01 15.53
N PHE A 22 3.93 1.82 14.79
CA PHE A 22 3.10 2.90 14.25
C PHE A 22 1.90 3.19 15.15
N SER A 23 1.56 4.47 15.24
CA SER A 23 0.28 4.91 15.81
C SER A 23 -0.89 4.55 14.90
N ASP A 24 -2.11 4.53 15.44
CA ASP A 24 -3.34 4.27 14.67
C ASP A 24 -3.48 5.18 13.45
N THR A 25 -3.09 6.46 13.56
CA THR A 25 -3.10 7.41 12.43
C THR A 25 -2.09 7.02 11.35
N GLN A 26 -0.90 6.58 11.76
CA GLN A 26 0.12 6.10 10.82
C GLN A 26 -0.30 4.78 10.17
N LEU A 27 -0.98 3.89 10.90
CA LEU A 27 -1.52 2.66 10.35
C LEU A 27 -2.62 2.93 9.32
N ARG A 28 -3.47 3.93 9.55
CA ARG A 28 -4.45 4.40 8.54
C ARG A 28 -3.74 4.86 7.27
N GLN A 29 -2.73 5.73 7.39
CA GLN A 29 -1.97 6.21 6.26
C GLN A 29 -1.23 5.08 5.53
N LEU A 30 -0.64 4.14 6.27
CA LEU A 30 0.03 2.98 5.71
C LEU A 30 -0.92 2.12 4.86
N ALA A 31 -2.17 1.92 5.31
CA ALA A 31 -3.18 1.19 4.54
C ALA A 31 -3.52 1.92 3.22
N ASP A 32 -3.59 3.25 3.25
CA ASP A 32 -3.84 4.05 2.04
C ASP A 32 -2.66 3.99 1.06
N GLU A 33 -1.42 4.04 1.57
CA GLU A 33 -0.19 3.86 0.77
C GLU A 33 -0.13 2.45 0.14
N LEU A 34 -0.44 1.41 0.91
CA LEU A 34 -0.47 0.03 0.42
C LEU A 34 -1.52 -0.17 -0.69
N ARG A 35 -2.70 0.43 -0.54
CA ARG A 35 -3.76 0.38 -1.55
C ARG A 35 -3.31 1.08 -2.83
N ALA A 36 -2.69 2.26 -2.73
CA ALA A 36 -2.18 3.00 -3.87
C ALA A 36 -1.09 2.21 -4.62
N GLU A 37 -0.14 1.61 -3.91
CA GLU A 37 0.93 0.80 -4.50
C GLU A 37 0.36 -0.44 -5.20
N THR A 38 -0.61 -1.11 -4.56
CA THR A 38 -1.30 -2.27 -5.17
C THR A 38 -1.99 -1.88 -6.47
N ILE A 39 -2.72 -0.75 -6.49
CA ILE A 39 -3.38 -0.24 -7.70
C ILE A 39 -2.35 0.08 -8.79
N SER A 40 -1.26 0.76 -8.44
CA SER A 40 -0.18 1.11 -9.37
C SER A 40 0.43 -0.15 -10.00
N ALA A 41 0.82 -1.12 -9.18
CA ALA A 41 1.45 -2.37 -9.61
C ALA A 41 0.55 -3.21 -10.53
N VAL A 42 -0.76 -3.28 -10.26
CA VAL A 42 -1.69 -4.03 -11.11
C VAL A 42 -2.13 -3.25 -12.35
N SER A 43 -2.10 -1.92 -12.31
CA SER A 43 -2.38 -1.06 -13.48
C SER A 43 -1.34 -1.24 -14.58
N GLU A 44 -0.08 -1.52 -14.23
CA GLU A 44 0.96 -1.85 -15.21
C GLU A 44 0.70 -3.17 -15.97
N THR A 45 -0.08 -4.09 -15.41
CA THR A 45 -0.32 -5.43 -15.99
C THR A 45 -1.70 -5.60 -16.65
N GLY A 46 -2.57 -4.58 -16.63
CA GLY A 46 -3.86 -4.59 -17.33
C GLY A 46 -4.93 -5.54 -16.74
N GLY A 47 -4.81 -5.94 -15.46
CA GLY A 47 -5.69 -6.91 -14.80
C GLY A 47 -6.91 -6.30 -14.09
N HIS A 48 -8.04 -7.03 -14.08
CA HIS A 48 -9.30 -6.61 -13.44
C HIS A 48 -9.15 -6.43 -11.92
N LEU A 49 -9.20 -5.17 -11.47
CA LEU A 49 -8.95 -4.65 -10.12
C LEU A 49 -9.99 -5.00 -9.02
N GLY A 50 -10.73 -6.09 -9.13
CA GLY A 50 -11.91 -6.33 -8.28
C GLY A 50 -11.64 -6.98 -6.91
N ALA A 51 -10.64 -7.87 -6.80
CA ALA A 51 -10.64 -8.86 -5.71
C ALA A 51 -9.82 -8.49 -4.45
N GLY A 52 -8.88 -7.54 -4.54
CA GLY A 52 -7.93 -7.24 -3.44
C GLY A 52 -8.11 -5.90 -2.73
N LEU A 53 -8.89 -4.96 -3.27
CA LEU A 53 -8.94 -3.58 -2.77
C LEU A 53 -9.89 -3.37 -1.58
N GLY A 54 -10.79 -4.32 -1.32
CA GLY A 54 -11.75 -4.26 -0.20
C GLY A 54 -11.25 -4.87 1.11
N VAL A 55 -10.03 -5.44 1.13
CA VAL A 55 -9.43 -6.11 2.30
C VAL A 55 -8.22 -5.37 2.87
N VAL A 56 -7.77 -4.31 2.19
CA VAL A 56 -6.86 -3.29 2.73
C VAL A 56 -7.69 -2.23 3.42
#